data_AF-A0A2S9F6E8-F1
#
_entry.id   AF-A0A2S9F6E8-F1
#
_cell.length_a   1.000
_cell.length_b   1.000
_cell.length_c   1.000
_cell.angle_alpha   90.00
_cell.angle_beta   90.00
_cell.angle_gamma   90.00
#
_symmetry.space_group_name_H-M   'P 1'
#
loop_
_entity.id
_entity.type
_entity.pdbx_description
1 polymer ?
#
loop_
_entity_poly.entity_id
_entity_poly.type
_entity_poly.pdbx_seq_one_letter_code
_entity_poly.pdbx_strand_id
1 'polypeptide(L)'
;LATQSVTHDPSVLAGIAGGLPADQKAVTIGYDSSNPDNQLISNLIQTQLAAAGLTAQVQSYPTSQIYEWIGGDGLAAPEVLTLLAWPDAPSPYTWGHISWDADGGLNYLGCSAPPITAALARGLETGDAKAFSEAAAAAGDTGCWLNVADVDDFMVAQPWLKGVEEAHVVTNPNSLRLAALSAA
;
A
#
# COMPACT_ATOMS: atom_id res chain seq x y z
N LEU A 1 15.24 13.11 1.31
CA LEU A 1 14.40 12.33 0.37
C LEU A 1 12.94 12.59 0.74
N ALA A 2 12.00 12.27 -0.16
CA ALA A 2 10.58 12.56 0.02
C ALA A 2 10.05 11.86 1.28
N THR A 3 9.12 12.54 1.94
CA THR A 3 8.34 12.02 3.06
C THR A 3 6.88 12.34 2.73
N GLN A 4 5.96 11.45 3.10
CA GLN A 4 4.53 11.74 2.95
C GLN A 4 4.05 12.44 4.22
N SER A 5 3.59 13.68 4.07
CA SER A 5 3.03 14.48 5.16
C SER A 5 1.64 14.94 4.77
N VAL A 6 0.63 14.18 5.17
CA VAL A 6 -0.78 14.53 4.98
C VAL A 6 -1.36 14.97 6.31
N THR A 7 -1.75 16.24 6.42
CA THR A 7 -2.42 16.75 7.62
C THR A 7 -3.81 16.13 7.73
N HIS A 8 -4.12 15.51 8.86
CA HIS A 8 -5.46 15.00 9.14
C HIS A 8 -6.41 16.17 9.43
N ASP A 9 -7.35 16.42 8.52
CA ASP A 9 -8.42 17.40 8.68
C ASP A 9 -9.76 16.81 8.21
N PRO A 10 -10.58 16.28 9.13
CA PRO A 10 -11.89 15.71 8.80
C PRO A 10 -12.86 16.70 8.16
N SER A 11 -12.68 18.02 8.39
CA SER A 11 -13.59 19.04 7.88
C SER A 11 -13.50 19.18 6.35
N VAL A 12 -12.32 18.95 5.78
CA VAL A 12 -12.10 18.97 4.33
C VAL A 12 -12.92 17.85 3.67
N LEU A 13 -12.82 16.63 4.19
CA LEU A 13 -13.58 15.50 3.67
C LEU A 13 -15.09 15.68 3.83
N ALA A 14 -15.54 16.17 4.99
CA ALA A 14 -16.96 16.46 5.22
C ALA A 14 -17.51 17.52 4.25
N GLY A 15 -16.70 18.55 3.94
CA GLY A 15 -17.04 19.57 2.95
C GLY A 15 -17.20 18.97 1.54
N ILE A 16 -16.27 18.11 1.12
CA ILE A 16 -16.33 17.41 -0.17
C ILE A 16 -17.57 16.51 -0.22
N ALA A 17 -17.76 15.64 0.77
CA ALA A 17 -18.88 14.71 0.84
C ALA A 17 -20.25 15.42 0.92
N GLY A 18 -20.30 16.61 1.53
CA GLY A 18 -21.48 17.47 1.54
C GLY A 18 -21.89 17.96 0.15
N GLY A 19 -20.93 18.15 -0.76
CA GLY A 19 -21.17 18.57 -2.14
C GLY A 19 -21.48 17.43 -3.12
N LEU A 20 -21.27 16.17 -2.73
CA LEU A 20 -21.48 15.03 -3.61
C LEU A 20 -22.98 14.72 -3.82
N PRO A 21 -23.40 14.39 -5.06
CA PRO A 21 -24.69 13.77 -5.35
C PRO A 21 -24.90 12.50 -4.54
N ALA A 22 -26.16 12.16 -4.22
CA ALA A 22 -26.48 11.01 -3.36
C ALA A 22 -25.99 9.67 -3.93
N ASP A 23 -26.02 9.52 -5.26
CA ASP A 23 -25.53 8.36 -6.01
C ASP A 23 -24.00 8.25 -6.04
N GLN A 24 -23.27 9.27 -5.59
CA GLN A 24 -21.81 9.29 -5.50
C GLN A 24 -21.29 9.19 -4.06
N LYS A 25 -22.17 8.90 -3.10
CA LYS A 25 -21.79 8.78 -1.68
C LYS A 25 -21.44 7.35 -1.25
N ALA A 26 -21.68 6.36 -2.10
CA ALA A 26 -21.32 4.97 -1.80
C ALA A 26 -19.83 4.75 -2.05
N VAL A 27 -19.15 4.10 -1.10
CA VAL A 27 -17.72 3.77 -1.19
C VAL A 27 -17.51 2.34 -0.70
N THR A 28 -16.80 1.54 -1.47
CA THR A 28 -16.33 0.21 -1.08
C THR A 28 -14.88 0.29 -0.64
N ILE A 29 -14.60 -0.23 0.55
CA ILE A 29 -13.27 -0.39 1.10
C ILE A 29 -12.94 -1.88 1.04
N GLY A 30 -12.00 -2.25 0.18
CA GLY A 30 -11.47 -3.59 0.07
C GLY A 30 -10.29 -3.84 0.99
N TYR A 31 -10.09 -5.11 1.33
CA TYR A 31 -8.86 -5.61 1.94
C TYR A 31 -8.55 -7.04 1.49
N ASP A 32 -7.28 -7.43 1.59
CA ASP A 32 -6.88 -8.82 1.37
C ASP A 32 -7.37 -9.72 2.50
N SER A 33 -8.21 -10.71 2.15
CA SER A 33 -8.77 -11.70 3.07
C SER A 33 -7.74 -12.52 3.86
N SER A 34 -6.48 -12.57 3.41
CA SER A 34 -5.39 -13.27 4.11
C SER A 34 -4.83 -12.49 5.30
N ASN A 35 -5.18 -11.22 5.47
CA ASN A 35 -4.64 -10.35 6.52
C ASN A 35 -5.76 -9.70 7.37
N PRO A 36 -5.98 -10.18 8.61
CA PRO A 36 -7.01 -9.63 9.49
C PRO A 36 -6.73 -8.21 9.99
N ASP A 37 -5.46 -7.76 10.02
CA ASP A 37 -5.14 -6.40 10.45
C ASP A 37 -5.68 -5.36 9.45
N ASN A 38 -5.69 -5.70 8.16
CA ASN A 38 -6.30 -4.85 7.12
C ASN A 38 -7.81 -4.68 7.32
N GLN A 39 -8.49 -5.68 7.90
CA GLN A 39 -9.91 -5.55 8.26
C GLN A 39 -10.11 -4.48 9.33
N LEU A 40 -9.25 -4.46 10.36
CA LEU A 40 -9.33 -3.49 11.45
C LEU A 40 -9.11 -2.07 10.92
N ILE A 41 -8.08 -1.87 10.10
CA ILE A 41 -7.82 -0.58 9.44
C ILE A 41 -9.01 -0.18 8.55
N SER A 42 -9.55 -1.10 7.75
CA SER A 42 -10.71 -0.84 6.89
C SER A 42 -11.95 -0.40 7.68
N ASN A 43 -12.22 -1.01 8.83
CA ASN A 43 -13.34 -0.63 9.70
C ASN A 43 -13.15 0.78 10.31
N LEU A 44 -11.90 1.15 10.64
CA LEU A 44 -11.59 2.50 11.11
C LEU A 44 -11.78 3.53 9.99
N ILE A 45 -11.35 3.23 8.77
CA ILE A 45 -11.59 4.07 7.59
C ILE A 45 -13.10 4.20 7.35
N GLN A 46 -13.85 3.10 7.36
CA GLN A 46 -15.31 3.10 7.22
C GLN A 46 -15.97 4.07 8.20
N THR A 47 -15.56 4.03 9.47
CA THR A 47 -16.09 4.91 10.52
C THR A 47 -15.82 6.39 10.20
N GLN A 48 -14.62 6.71 9.71
CA GLN A 48 -14.25 8.09 9.34
C GLN A 48 -15.02 8.57 8.10
N LEU A 49 -15.17 7.72 7.07
CA LEU A 49 -15.96 8.06 5.87
C LEU A 49 -17.45 8.25 6.22
N ALA A 50 -18.00 7.40 7.08
CA ALA A 50 -19.38 7.52 7.57
C ALA A 50 -19.60 8.83 8.34
N ALA A 51 -18.65 9.23 9.20
CA ALA A 51 -18.71 10.50 9.92
C ALA A 51 -18.68 11.72 8.97
N ALA A 52 -18.06 11.60 7.80
CA ALA A 52 -18.08 12.63 6.75
C ALA A 52 -19.37 12.62 5.90
N GLY A 53 -20.29 11.66 6.10
CA GLY A 53 -21.55 11.56 5.38
C GLY A 53 -21.50 10.69 4.12
N LEU A 54 -20.50 9.80 4.00
CA LEU A 54 -20.43 8.77 2.97
C LEU A 54 -21.05 7.45 3.47
N THR A 55 -21.55 6.63 2.54
CA THR A 55 -22.02 5.28 2.82
C THR A 55 -20.90 4.30 2.49
N ALA A 56 -20.06 4.00 3.48
CA ALA A 56 -18.91 3.12 3.31
C ALA A 56 -19.23 1.66 3.66
N GLN A 57 -18.84 0.72 2.81
CA GLN A 57 -18.92 -0.72 3.06
C GLN A 57 -17.52 -1.34 3.04
N VAL A 58 -17.29 -2.34 3.89
CA VAL A 58 -16.01 -3.07 3.96
C VAL A 58 -16.19 -4.47 3.38
N GLN A 59 -15.31 -4.86 2.47
CA GLN A 59 -15.36 -6.15 1.78
C GLN A 59 -13.97 -6.80 1.71
N SER A 60 -13.89 -8.10 1.98
CA SER A 60 -12.66 -8.87 1.78
C SER A 60 -12.57 -9.39 0.35
N TYR A 61 -11.36 -9.46 -0.18
CA TYR A 61 -11.05 -10.06 -1.47
C TYR A 61 -9.91 -11.09 -1.33
N PRO A 62 -9.99 -12.26 -1.98
CA PRO A 62 -8.83 -13.14 -2.13
C PRO A 62 -7.70 -12.43 -2.88
N THR A 63 -6.46 -12.66 -2.48
CA THR A 63 -5.27 -12.07 -3.14
C THR A 63 -5.29 -12.30 -4.65
N SER A 64 -5.71 -13.48 -5.12
CA SER A 64 -5.81 -13.78 -6.56
C SER A 64 -6.75 -12.84 -7.30
N GLN A 65 -7.89 -12.46 -6.67
CA GLN A 65 -8.84 -11.52 -7.25
C GLN A 65 -8.27 -10.10 -7.28
N ILE A 66 -7.50 -9.71 -6.26
CA ILE A 66 -6.82 -8.40 -6.22
C ILE A 66 -5.84 -8.27 -7.41
N TYR A 67 -5.08 -9.34 -7.69
CA TYR A 67 -4.17 -9.37 -8.85
C TYR A 67 -4.90 -9.32 -10.21
N GLU A 68 -6.16 -9.77 -10.29
CA GLU A 68 -6.96 -9.72 -11.53
C GLU A 68 -7.39 -8.30 -11.92
N TRP A 69 -7.34 -7.32 -11.02
CA TRP A 69 -7.73 -5.94 -11.31
C TRP A 69 -6.71 -5.18 -12.17
N ILE A 70 -5.46 -5.66 -12.22
CA ILE A 70 -4.38 -5.00 -12.95
C ILE A 70 -4.72 -4.95 -14.45
N GLY A 71 -4.68 -3.74 -15.02
CA GLY A 71 -5.02 -3.51 -16.42
C GLY A 71 -6.50 -3.65 -16.75
N GLY A 72 -7.38 -3.85 -15.76
CA GLY A 72 -8.83 -3.84 -15.91
C GLY A 72 -9.42 -2.43 -16.04
N ASP A 73 -10.75 -2.34 -16.16
CA ASP A 73 -11.48 -1.07 -16.22
C ASP A 73 -11.78 -0.46 -14.84
N GLY A 74 -11.32 -1.12 -13.76
CA GLY A 74 -11.49 -0.69 -12.37
C GLY A 74 -12.89 -0.94 -11.79
N LEU A 75 -13.89 -1.34 -12.59
CA LEU A 75 -15.29 -1.46 -12.11
C LEU A 75 -15.51 -2.64 -11.17
N ALA A 76 -14.65 -3.65 -11.23
CA ALA A 76 -14.67 -4.80 -10.33
C ALA A 76 -13.83 -4.59 -9.06
N ALA A 77 -13.07 -3.50 -8.99
CA ALA A 77 -12.22 -3.15 -7.86
C ALA A 77 -12.98 -2.24 -6.87
N PRO A 78 -12.63 -2.26 -5.58
CA PRO A 78 -13.14 -1.30 -4.61
C PRO A 78 -12.54 0.09 -4.86
N GLU A 79 -13.24 1.15 -4.42
CA GLU A 79 -12.72 2.52 -4.51
C GLU A 79 -11.51 2.76 -3.59
N VAL A 80 -11.41 2.03 -2.48
CA VAL A 80 -10.28 2.06 -1.55
C VAL A 80 -9.80 0.63 -1.32
N LEU A 81 -8.49 0.40 -1.34
CA LEU A 81 -7.90 -0.90 -1.04
C LEU A 81 -6.87 -0.74 0.08
N THR A 82 -7.04 -1.50 1.17
CA THR A 82 -6.06 -1.58 2.26
C THR A 82 -5.23 -2.84 2.12
N LEU A 83 -3.92 -2.68 2.09
CA LEU A 83 -2.97 -3.78 1.99
C LEU A 83 -1.82 -3.56 2.96
N LEU A 84 -1.25 -4.69 3.37
CA LEU A 84 0.10 -4.70 3.89
C LEU A 84 1.02 -4.87 2.68
N ALA A 85 1.99 -3.98 2.54
CA ALA A 85 2.97 -4.07 1.48
C ALA A 85 4.36 -4.19 2.11
N TRP A 86 5.18 -5.07 1.55
CA TRP A 86 6.57 -5.24 1.97
C TRP A 86 7.47 -5.18 0.75
N PRO A 87 8.68 -4.62 0.88
CA PRO A 87 9.57 -4.45 -0.25
C PRO A 87 10.28 -5.77 -0.54
N ASP A 88 9.57 -6.74 -1.13
CA ASP A 88 10.14 -7.97 -1.69
C ASP A 88 11.30 -7.68 -2.65
N ALA A 89 11.32 -6.47 -3.22
CA ALA A 89 12.45 -5.87 -3.92
C ALA A 89 12.81 -4.50 -3.29
N PRO A 90 13.87 -4.40 -2.47
CA PRO A 90 14.19 -3.20 -1.70
C PRO A 90 14.74 -2.04 -2.52
N SER A 91 14.93 -2.22 -3.84
CA SER A 91 15.43 -1.12 -4.67
C SER A 91 14.32 -0.08 -4.87
N PRO A 92 14.61 1.24 -4.73
CA PRO A 92 13.62 2.29 -4.94
C PRO A 92 13.00 2.26 -6.35
N TYR A 93 13.79 1.85 -7.36
CA TYR A 93 13.28 1.66 -8.72
C TYR A 93 12.22 0.56 -8.75
N THR A 94 12.53 -0.63 -8.24
CA THR A 94 11.62 -1.77 -8.34
C THR A 94 10.33 -1.48 -7.59
N TRP A 95 10.42 -0.93 -6.37
CA TRP A 95 9.25 -0.53 -5.59
C TRP A 95 8.36 0.47 -6.34
N GLY A 96 8.96 1.54 -6.87
CA GLY A 96 8.23 2.56 -7.59
C GLY A 96 7.62 2.04 -8.89
N HIS A 97 8.36 1.24 -9.65
CA HIS A 97 7.90 0.70 -10.94
C HIS A 97 6.71 -0.23 -10.76
N ILE A 98 6.81 -1.24 -9.86
CA ILE A 98 5.72 -2.20 -9.69
C ILE A 98 4.46 -1.57 -9.08
N SER A 99 4.61 -0.51 -8.29
CA SER A 99 3.49 0.11 -7.57
C SER A 99 2.83 1.24 -8.35
N TRP A 100 3.61 2.10 -9.01
CA TRP A 100 3.11 3.39 -9.51
C TRP A 100 3.10 3.53 -11.03
N ASP A 101 3.87 2.73 -11.77
CA ASP A 101 3.80 2.77 -13.22
C ASP A 101 2.48 2.15 -13.72
N ALA A 102 2.04 2.59 -14.89
CA ALA A 102 0.78 2.12 -15.49
C ALA A 102 0.82 0.63 -15.83
N ASP A 103 2.02 0.08 -16.08
CA ASP A 103 2.29 -1.35 -16.30
C ASP A 103 2.80 -2.06 -15.05
N GLY A 104 2.74 -1.41 -13.88
CA GLY A 104 3.17 -1.95 -12.61
C GLY A 104 2.34 -3.14 -12.15
N GLY A 105 3.00 -4.24 -11.82
CA GLY A 105 2.35 -5.50 -11.40
C GLY A 105 1.71 -5.48 -10.01
N LEU A 106 1.77 -4.36 -9.28
CA LEU A 106 1.07 -4.11 -8.02
C LEU A 106 0.22 -2.82 -8.07
N ASN A 107 0.06 -2.21 -9.25
CA ASN A 107 -0.79 -1.04 -9.44
C ASN A 107 -2.26 -1.46 -9.61
N TYR A 108 -2.82 -2.06 -8.57
CA TYR A 108 -4.12 -2.75 -8.63
C TYR A 108 -5.29 -1.86 -9.05
N LEU A 109 -5.25 -0.57 -8.71
CA LEU A 109 -6.30 0.40 -9.01
C LEU A 109 -5.93 1.30 -10.21
N GLY A 110 -4.83 1.02 -10.91
CA GLY A 110 -4.42 1.72 -12.13
C GLY A 110 -4.02 3.19 -11.94
N CYS A 111 -3.67 3.61 -10.72
CA CYS A 111 -3.29 4.99 -10.47
C CYS A 111 -1.84 5.23 -10.86
N SER A 112 -1.63 6.06 -11.88
CA SER A 112 -0.31 6.41 -12.40
C SER A 112 -0.29 7.84 -12.93
N ALA A 113 0.90 8.43 -13.05
CA ALA A 113 1.09 9.76 -13.63
C ALA A 113 2.42 9.84 -14.39
N PRO A 114 2.48 10.52 -15.55
CA PRO A 114 3.71 10.62 -16.35
C PRO A 114 4.96 11.12 -15.60
N PRO A 115 4.87 12.08 -14.64
CA PRO A 115 6.03 12.50 -13.85
C PRO A 115 6.66 11.37 -13.03
N ILE A 116 5.86 10.39 -12.60
CA ILE A 116 6.34 9.24 -11.81
C ILE A 116 7.26 8.37 -12.68
N THR A 117 6.73 7.91 -13.82
CA THR A 117 7.47 7.05 -14.77
C THR A 117 8.74 7.73 -15.27
N ALA A 118 8.67 9.03 -15.60
CA ALA A 118 9.84 9.78 -16.07
C ALA A 118 10.96 9.86 -15.00
N ALA A 119 10.58 10.06 -13.74
CA ALA A 119 11.53 10.14 -12.64
C ALA A 119 12.12 8.75 -12.29
N LEU A 120 11.31 7.69 -12.32
CA LEU A 120 11.76 6.30 -12.14
C LEU A 120 12.75 5.88 -13.23
N ALA A 121 12.46 6.18 -14.49
CA ALA A 121 13.36 5.87 -15.61
C ALA A 121 14.71 6.58 -15.46
N ARG A 122 14.71 7.88 -15.09
CA ARG A 122 15.95 8.60 -14.80
C ARG A 122 16.71 7.98 -13.63
N GLY A 123 16.01 7.61 -12.56
CA GLY A 123 16.62 6.96 -11.40
C GLY A 123 17.25 5.61 -11.74
N LEU A 124 16.60 4.81 -12.59
CA LEU A 124 17.13 3.54 -13.09
C LEU A 124 18.45 3.73 -13.85
N GLU A 125 18.50 4.70 -14.76
CA GLU A 125 19.69 4.95 -15.58
C GLU A 125 20.87 5.50 -14.78
N THR A 126 20.59 6.35 -13.79
CA THR A 126 21.61 7.17 -13.12
C THR A 126 21.98 6.70 -11.72
N GLY A 127 21.11 5.92 -11.06
CA GLY A 127 21.21 5.60 -9.64
C GLY A 127 20.96 6.80 -8.70
N ASP A 128 20.44 7.93 -9.21
CA ASP A 128 20.20 9.12 -8.40
C ASP A 128 19.00 8.94 -7.45
N ALA A 129 19.29 8.92 -6.15
CA ALA A 129 18.28 8.86 -5.10
C ALA A 129 17.25 10.01 -5.16
N LYS A 130 17.65 11.17 -5.70
CA LYS A 130 16.74 12.31 -5.86
C LYS A 130 15.67 12.04 -6.92
N ALA A 131 16.00 11.33 -8.00
CA ALA A 131 15.03 10.96 -9.02
C ALA A 131 13.93 10.05 -8.42
N PHE A 132 14.30 9.08 -7.57
CA PHE A 132 13.31 8.26 -6.86
C PHE A 132 12.48 9.07 -5.85
N SER A 133 13.09 10.06 -5.19
CA SER A 133 12.37 10.99 -4.32
C SER A 133 11.35 11.84 -5.07
N GLU A 134 11.64 12.24 -6.31
CA GLU A 134 10.72 13.00 -7.17
C GLU A 134 9.56 12.11 -7.64
N ALA A 135 9.83 10.84 -7.96
CA ALA A 135 8.79 9.85 -8.26
C ALA A 135 7.83 9.66 -7.07
N ALA A 136 8.37 9.52 -5.86
CA ALA A 136 7.57 9.36 -4.65
C ALA A 136 6.71 10.60 -4.33
N ALA A 137 7.26 11.81 -4.52
CA ALA A 137 6.48 13.04 -4.36
C ALA A 137 5.33 13.13 -5.38
N ALA A 138 5.62 12.82 -6.65
CA ALA A 138 4.60 12.80 -7.69
C ALA A 138 3.52 11.73 -7.45
N ALA A 139 3.89 10.57 -6.90
CA ALA A 139 2.94 9.54 -6.49
C ALA A 139 2.04 10.05 -5.34
N GLY A 140 2.60 10.76 -4.36
CA GLY A 140 1.82 11.42 -3.31
C GLY A 140 0.82 12.46 -3.84
N ASP A 141 1.23 13.25 -4.85
CA ASP A 141 0.37 14.27 -5.47
C ASP A 141 -0.85 13.68 -6.21
N THR A 142 -0.84 12.39 -6.55
CA THR A 142 -2.02 11.72 -7.14
C THR A 142 -3.16 11.53 -6.13
N GLY A 143 -2.85 11.51 -4.84
CA GLY A 143 -3.81 11.20 -3.77
C GLY A 143 -4.24 9.72 -3.71
N CYS A 144 -3.72 8.85 -4.57
CA CYS A 144 -4.11 7.44 -4.62
C CYS A 144 -3.39 6.55 -3.59
N TRP A 145 -2.25 7.02 -3.08
CA TRP A 145 -1.38 6.25 -2.21
C TRP A 145 -1.25 6.95 -0.87
N LEU A 146 -1.61 6.25 0.21
CA LEU A 146 -1.50 6.75 1.56
C LEU A 146 -0.83 5.70 2.44
N ASN A 147 0.33 6.03 2.98
CA ASN A 147 0.98 5.25 4.01
C ASN A 147 0.27 5.53 5.33
N VAL A 148 -0.34 4.50 5.92
CA VAL A 148 -1.12 4.62 7.16
C VAL A 148 -0.27 4.31 8.39
N ALA A 149 0.64 3.35 8.28
CA ALA A 149 1.53 2.93 9.36
C ALA A 149 2.79 2.28 8.79
N ASP A 150 3.90 2.42 9.53
CA ASP A 150 5.05 1.54 9.41
C ASP A 150 4.79 0.28 10.25
N VAL A 151 5.11 -0.89 9.72
CA VAL A 151 4.88 -2.17 10.40
C VAL A 151 6.18 -2.70 10.96
N ASP A 152 6.20 -2.88 12.28
CA ASP A 152 7.26 -3.60 12.98
C ASP A 152 6.95 -5.11 12.93
N ASP A 153 7.88 -5.91 12.41
CA ASP A 153 7.78 -7.36 12.46
C ASP A 153 8.42 -7.94 13.72
N PHE A 154 7.90 -9.09 14.14
CA PHE A 154 8.46 -9.84 15.25
C PHE A 154 8.32 -11.33 15.01
N MET A 155 9.30 -12.09 15.50
CA MET A 155 9.30 -13.54 15.38
C MET A 155 9.24 -14.18 16.76
N VAL A 156 8.31 -15.11 16.95
CA VAL A 156 8.21 -15.93 18.15
C VAL A 156 8.76 -17.31 17.85
N ALA A 157 9.84 -17.69 18.53
CA ALA A 157 10.51 -18.97 18.37
C ALA A 157 10.59 -19.74 19.68
N GLN A 158 10.67 -21.06 19.59
CA GLN A 158 10.91 -21.91 20.76
C GLN A 158 12.33 -21.66 21.31
N PRO A 159 12.55 -21.75 22.63
CA PRO A 159 13.87 -21.46 23.22
C PRO A 159 15.03 -22.31 22.70
N TRP A 160 14.75 -23.50 22.15
CA TRP A 160 15.76 -24.39 21.58
C TRP A 160 16.26 -23.92 20.20
N LEU A 161 15.50 -23.10 19.48
CA LEU A 161 15.89 -22.55 18.19
C LEU A 161 16.80 -21.33 18.42
N LYS A 162 18.02 -21.39 17.88
CA LYS A 162 19.03 -20.33 17.98
C LYS A 162 19.23 -19.66 16.62
N GLY A 163 19.76 -18.45 16.63
CA GLY A 163 20.11 -17.71 15.41
C GLY A 163 18.95 -16.99 14.72
N VAL A 164 17.82 -16.80 15.41
CA VAL A 164 16.57 -16.26 14.80
C VAL A 164 16.77 -14.82 14.32
N GLU A 165 17.42 -13.98 15.12
CA GLU A 165 17.71 -12.58 14.76
C GLU A 165 18.63 -12.51 13.53
N GLU A 166 19.70 -13.31 13.51
CA GLU A 166 20.66 -13.36 12.42
C GLU A 166 20.08 -13.99 11.14
N ALA A 167 19.12 -14.89 11.29
CA ALA A 167 18.43 -15.54 10.18
C ALA A 167 17.35 -14.64 9.56
N HIS A 168 16.86 -13.62 10.28
CA HIS A 168 15.74 -12.81 9.83
C HIS A 168 16.08 -11.98 8.59
N VAL A 169 15.20 -12.02 7.57
CA VAL A 169 15.33 -11.21 6.34
C VAL A 169 14.33 -10.05 6.39
N VAL A 170 14.79 -8.90 6.91
CA VAL A 170 13.95 -7.71 7.13
C VAL A 170 13.20 -7.23 5.87
N THR A 171 13.75 -7.43 4.67
CA THR A 171 13.09 -7.03 3.42
C THR A 171 11.96 -7.96 2.99
N ASN A 172 11.88 -9.16 3.58
CA ASN A 172 10.91 -10.19 3.25
C ASN A 172 10.30 -10.69 4.56
N PRO A 173 9.34 -9.93 5.13
CA PRO A 173 8.77 -10.24 6.43
C PRO A 173 8.26 -11.68 6.42
N ASN A 174 8.49 -12.38 7.53
CA ASN A 174 8.25 -13.82 7.71
C ASN A 174 9.29 -14.77 7.10
N SER A 175 10.43 -14.28 6.61
CA SER A 175 11.50 -15.13 6.05
C SER A 175 12.69 -15.30 7.00
N LEU A 176 13.12 -16.56 7.16
CA LEU A 176 14.33 -16.94 7.90
C LEU A 176 15.33 -17.66 6.97
N ARG A 177 16.59 -17.25 7.03
CA ARG A 177 17.71 -17.96 6.40
C ARG A 177 18.04 -19.20 7.22
N LEU A 178 17.56 -20.36 6.78
CA LEU A 178 17.75 -21.63 7.49
C LEU A 178 19.21 -21.95 7.84
N ALA A 179 20.16 -21.53 7.00
CA ALA A 179 21.59 -21.76 7.23
C ALA A 179 22.16 -21.00 8.45
N ALA A 180 21.49 -19.95 8.92
CA ALA A 180 21.86 -19.21 10.13
C ALA A 180 21.18 -19.78 11.40
N LEU A 181 20.25 -20.72 11.24
CA LEU A 181 19.57 -21.35 12.36
C LEU A 181 20.37 -22.54 12.89
N SER A 182 20.26 -22.77 14.21
CA SER A 182 20.73 -24.00 14.84
C SER A 182 19.80 -24.42 15.97
N ALA A 183 19.89 -25.68 16.38
CA ALA A 183 19.15 -26.22 17.52
C ALA A 183 20.11 -26.51 18.68
N ALA A 184 19.65 -26.23 19.90
CA ALA A 184 20.33 -26.57 21.15
C ALA A 184 19.69 -27.79 21.83
#